data_AF-A0A2T1ERA7-F1
#
_entry.id   AF-A0A2T1ERA7-F1
#
_cell.length_a   1.000
_cell.length_b   1.000
_cell.length_c   1.000
_cell.angle_alpha   90.00
_cell.angle_beta   90.00
_cell.angle_gamma   90.00
#
_symmetry.space_group_name_H-M   'P 1'
#
loop_
_entity.id
_entity.type
_entity.pdbx_description
1 polymer ?
#
loop_
_entity_poly.entity_id
_entity_poly.type
_entity_poly.pdbx_seq_one_letter_code
_entity_poly.pdbx_strand_id
1 'polypeptide(L)' 'MTPIERHDIVGLTRTLSETLQEGMIGRVLYCHSQGFEVQFPTPSETRYANVSGADLKFLIGGIES' A
#
# COMPACT_ATOMS: atom_id res chain seq x y z
N MET A 1 2.43 -8.21 14.37
CA MET A 1 1.96 -7.46 13.19
C MET A 1 1.15 -8.42 12.35
N THR A 2 0.01 -7.99 11.82
CA THR A 2 -0.75 -8.78 10.84
C THR A 2 0.07 -8.85 9.55
N PRO A 3 0.30 -10.03 8.96
CA PRO A 3 0.96 -10.13 7.65
C PRO A 3 0.13 -9.39 6.59
N ILE A 4 0.80 -8.68 5.70
CA ILE A 4 0.17 -7.99 4.56
C ILE A 4 0.19 -8.95 3.37
N GLU A 5 -0.97 -9.14 2.76
CA GLU A 5 -1.19 -10.06 1.65
C GLU A 5 -1.64 -9.31 0.39
N ARG A 6 -1.69 -10.05 -0.72
CA ARG A 6 -2.19 -9.52 -1.99
C ARG A 6 -3.66 -9.12 -1.82
N HIS A 7 -4.02 -7.98 -2.39
CA HIS A 7 -5.34 -7.36 -2.33
C HIS A 7 -5.72 -6.70 -1.00
N ASP A 8 -4.85 -6.75 0.01
CA ASP A 8 -5.05 -6.00 1.24
C ASP A 8 -5.07 -4.50 1.00
N ILE A 9 -5.84 -3.81 1.84
CA ILE A 9 -5.85 -2.37 1.92
C ILE A 9 -4.88 -1.94 3.01
N VAL A 10 -3.95 -1.08 2.63
CA VAL A 10 -2.85 -0.60 3.47
C VAL A 10 -2.82 0.93 3.47
N GLY A 11 -2.27 1.51 4.53
CA GLY A 11 -2.00 2.95 4.62
C GLY A 11 -0.51 3.22 4.76
N LEU A 12 -0.03 4.31 4.17
CA LEU A 12 1.34 4.81 4.42
C LEU A 12 1.47 5.34 5.85
N THR A 13 2.52 4.91 6.55
CA THR A 13 2.81 5.36 7.93
C THR A 13 3.66 6.62 8.00
N ARG A 14 4.19 7.09 6.86
CA ARG A 14 4.95 8.34 6.72
C ARG A 14 4.93 8.82 5.27
N THR A 15 5.28 10.08 5.04
CA THR A 15 5.51 10.62 3.69
C THR A 15 6.79 10.02 3.10
N LEU A 16 6.68 9.48 1.88
CA LEU A 16 7.79 8.89 1.12
C LEU A 16 8.26 9.81 -0.02
N SER A 17 7.35 10.60 -0.59
CA SER A 17 7.63 11.58 -1.64
C SER A 17 6.53 12.65 -1.70
N GLU A 18 6.70 13.69 -2.52
CA GLU A 18 5.66 14.69 -2.77
C GLU A 18 4.33 14.07 -3.23
N THR A 19 4.38 12.92 -3.90
CA THR A 19 3.23 12.20 -4.45
C THR A 19 2.77 11.02 -3.61
N LEU A 20 3.49 10.67 -2.55
CA LEU A 20 3.18 9.56 -1.63
C LEU A 20 3.24 10.08 -0.19
N GLN A 21 2.15 10.71 0.23
CA GLN A 21 2.00 11.35 1.53
C GLN A 21 1.56 10.35 2.60
N GLU A 22 1.92 10.61 3.86
CA GLU A 22 1.41 9.87 5.02
C GLU A 22 -0.12 9.78 5.00
N GLY A 23 -0.66 8.62 5.39
CA GLY A 23 -2.10 8.39 5.44
C GLY A 23 -2.75 8.08 4.09
N MET A 24 -2.01 8.14 2.97
CA MET A 24 -2.53 7.64 1.70
C MET A 24 -2.86 6.15 1.80
N ILE A 25 -4.04 5.80 1.30
CA ILE A 25 -4.57 4.45 1.32
C ILE A 25 -4.36 3.81 -0.05
N GLY A 26 -3.84 2.59 -0.06
CA GLY A 26 -3.59 1.84 -1.28
C GLY A 26 -3.96 0.37 -1.16
N ARG A 27 -4.02 -0.30 -2.31
CA ARG A 27 -4.29 -1.72 -2.44
C ARG A 27 -3.02 -2.45 -2.86
N VAL A 28 -2.67 -3.51 -2.15
CA VAL A 28 -1.53 -4.35 -2.49
C VAL A 28 -1.85 -5.14 -3.77
N LEU A 29 -0.99 -5.02 -4.77
CA LEU A 29 -1.09 -5.77 -6.02
C LEU A 29 -0.22 -7.03 -5.99
N TYR A 30 1.00 -6.89 -5.46
CA TYR A 30 1.99 -7.96 -5.36
C TYR A 30 2.85 -7.83 -4.10
N CYS A 31 3.20 -8.98 -3.50
CA CYS A 31 4.13 -9.07 -2.39
C CYS A 31 5.48 -9.59 -2.90
N HIS A 32 6.55 -8.82 -2.71
CA HIS A 32 7.92 -9.22 -3.02
C HIS A 32 8.71 -9.41 -1.73
N SER A 33 9.87 -10.06 -1.82
CA SER A 33 10.77 -10.22 -0.66
C SER A 33 11.32 -8.89 -0.11
N GLN A 34 11.33 -7.84 -0.94
CA GLN A 34 11.89 -6.52 -0.60
C GLN A 34 10.83 -5.46 -0.29
N GLY A 35 9.54 -5.78 -0.45
CA GLY A 35 8.46 -4.80 -0.30
C GLY A 35 7.19 -5.20 -1.03
N PHE A 36 6.29 -4.24 -1.19
CA PHE A 36 4.95 -4.45 -1.75
C PHE A 36 4.74 -3.51 -2.92
N GLU A 37 4.24 -4.04 -4.04
CA GLU A 37 3.70 -3.20 -5.09
C GLU A 37 2.30 -2.77 -4.69
N VAL A 38 2.10 -1.47 -4.50
CA VAL A 38 0.85 -0.88 -3.99
C VAL A 38 0.30 0.12 -5.00
N GLN A 39 -1.00 -0.02 -5.26
CA GLN A 39 -1.79 0.91 -6.05
C GLN A 39 -2.47 1.93 -5.13
N PHE A 40 -2.16 3.21 -5.30
CA PHE A 40 -2.76 4.32 -4.57
C PHE A 40 -3.73 5.09 -5.48
N PRO A 41 -5.05 4.85 -5.38
CA PRO A 41 -6.03 5.62 -6.12
C PRO A 41 -6.15 7.04 -5.55
N THR A 42 -6.09 8.04 -6.42
CA THR A 42 -6.41 9.44 -6.11
C THR A 42 -7.55 9.91 -7.02
N PRO A 43 -8.22 11.05 -6.74
CA PRO A 43 -9.28 11.56 -7.60
C PRO A 43 -8.84 11.87 -9.04
N SER A 44 -7.56 12.22 -9.25
CA SER A 44 -7.03 12.63 -10.55
C SER A 44 -6.31 11.52 -11.30
N GLU A 45 -5.68 10.58 -10.58
CA GLU A 45 -4.85 9.53 -11.17
C GLU A 45 -4.68 8.34 -10.23
N THR A 46 -4.13 7.24 -10.76
CA THR A 46 -3.69 6.11 -9.95
C THR A 46 -2.18 6.06 -9.92
N ARG A 47 -1.60 6.00 -8.73
CA ARG A 47 -0.15 5.91 -8.52
C ARG A 47 0.24 4.49 -8.14
N TYR A 48 1.40 4.06 -8.59
CA TYR A 48 1.96 2.74 -8.28
C TYR A 48 3.32 2.94 -7.63
N ALA A 49 3.58 2.24 -6.53
CA ALA A 49 4.86 2.34 -5.84
C ALA A 49 5.26 0.99 -5.23
N ASN A 50 6.57 0.75 -5.19
CA ASN A 50 7.14 -0.31 -4.36
C ASN A 50 7.42 0.26 -2.97
N VAL A 51 6.79 -0.28 -1.93
CA VAL A 51 6.82 0.25 -0.57
C VAL A 51 7.33 -0.80 0.39
N SER A 52 8.24 -0.42 1.29
CA SER A 52 8.69 -1.28 2.37
C SER A 52 7.54 -1.63 3.31
N GLY A 53 7.50 -2.87 3.81
CA GLY A 53 6.52 -3.26 4.82
C GLY A 53 6.59 -2.44 6.11
N ALA A 54 7.77 -1.86 6.41
CA ALA A 54 7.93 -0.95 7.56
C ALA A 54 7.18 0.38 7.39
N ASP A 55 6.90 0.77 6.15
CA ASP A 55 6.21 2.02 5.79
C ASP A 55 4.71 1.80 5.54
N LEU A 56 4.21 0.58 5.76
CA LEU A 56 2.81 0.19 5.55
C LEU A 56 2.14 -0.22 6.86
N LYS A 57 0.88 0.17 6.98
CA LYS A 57 -0.04 -0.30 8.01
C LYS A 57 -1.18 -1.05 7.36
N PHE A 58 -1.40 -2.31 7.76
CA PHE A 58 -2.59 -3.06 7.40
C PHE A 58 -3.86 -2.36 7.91
N LEU A 59 -4.86 -2.20 7.05
CA LEU A 59 -6.16 -1.60 7.39
C LEU A 59 -7.29 -2.62 7.28
N ILE A 60 -7.42 -3.26 6.11
CA ILE A 60 -8.54 -4.15 5.79
C ILE A 60 -8.02 -5.30 4.93
N GLY A 61 -8.46 -6.52 5.23
CA GLY A 61 -8.12 -7.72 4.45
C GLY A 61 -8.79 -7.69 3.08
N GLY A 62 -8.06 -8.12 2.05
CA GLY A 62 -8.63 -8.33 0.72
C GLY A 62 -9.71 -9.42 0.74
N ILE A 63 -10.81 -9.21 0.01
CA ILE A 63 -11.77 -10.29 -0.24
C ILE A 63 -11.23 -11.09 -1.43
N GLU A 64 -10.86 -12.35 -1.21
CA GLU A 64 -10.57 -13.26 -2.32
C GLU A 64 -11.86 -13.44 -3.14
N SER A 65 -11.82 -13.00 -4.40
CA SER A 65 -12.89 -13.16 -5.38
C SER A 65 -12.57 -14.33 -6.30
#